data_AF-M0NWI4-F1
#
_entry.id   AF-M0NWI4-F1
#
_cell.length_a   1.000
_cell.length_b   1.000
_cell.length_c   1.000
_cell.angle_alpha   90.00
_cell.angle_beta   90.00
_cell.angle_gamma   90.00
#
_symmetry.space_group_name_H-M   'P 1'
#
loop_
_entity.id
_entity.type
_entity.pdbx_description
1 polymer ?
#
loop_
_entity_poly.entity_id
_entity_poly.type
_entity_poly.pdbx_seq_one_letter_code
_entity_poly.pdbx_strand_id
1 'polypeptide(L)'
;MSEKSARGGEPARSEASTRTATVRTTHADAGLVAAALAPDETDSMTTRIDGDAIECVVERPTTGGLRSTVDDHVVNLRVADRLVERARDHLAADDGGRRSDTNGDTDTNT
;
A
#
# COMPACT_ATOMS: atom_id res chain seq x y z
N MET A 1 19.02 -7.20 -62.29
CA MET A 1 19.69 -6.98 -61.00
C MET A 1 19.71 -5.49 -60.73
N SER A 2 18.99 -5.04 -59.71
CA SER A 2 19.29 -3.87 -58.87
C SER A 2 18.06 -3.59 -58.02
N GLU A 3 17.96 -4.36 -56.93
CA GLU A 3 17.16 -4.00 -55.77
C GLU A 3 17.77 -2.73 -55.15
N LYS A 4 16.95 -1.72 -54.89
CA LYS A 4 17.24 -0.75 -53.83
C LYS A 4 16.00 -0.57 -52.98
N SER A 5 15.83 -1.52 -52.08
CA SER A 5 14.96 -1.42 -50.91
C SER A 5 15.43 -0.26 -50.05
N ALA A 6 14.70 0.85 -50.09
CA ALA A 6 14.78 1.87 -49.07
C ALA A 6 13.79 1.48 -47.96
N ARG A 7 14.27 0.73 -46.97
CA ARG A 7 13.57 0.52 -45.70
C ARG A 7 13.26 1.89 -45.10
N GLY A 8 11.96 2.21 -44.99
CA GLY A 8 11.50 3.29 -44.14
C GLY A 8 12.00 3.05 -42.72
N GLY A 9 12.63 4.06 -42.14
CA GLY A 9 12.97 4.05 -40.73
C GLY A 9 11.69 3.90 -39.93
N GLU A 10 11.55 2.79 -39.21
CA GLU A 10 10.59 2.68 -38.13
C GLU A 10 10.83 3.87 -37.20
N PRO A 11 9.80 4.66 -36.83
CA PRO A 11 9.99 5.68 -35.82
C PRO A 11 10.52 4.97 -34.59
N ALA A 12 11.66 5.44 -34.05
CA ALA A 12 12.09 5.07 -32.72
C ALA A 12 10.83 5.09 -31.84
N ARG A 13 10.48 3.93 -31.24
CA ARG A 13 9.32 3.85 -30.34
C ARG A 13 9.41 5.07 -29.45
N SER A 14 8.45 6.00 -29.60
CA SER A 14 8.37 7.26 -28.86
C SER A 14 8.94 7.02 -27.47
N GLU A 15 9.91 7.84 -27.04
CA GLU A 15 10.27 8.00 -25.61
C GLU A 15 9.05 7.62 -24.79
N ALA A 16 9.10 6.45 -24.13
CA ALA A 16 7.89 5.70 -23.78
C ALA A 16 7.03 6.56 -22.87
N SER A 17 5.98 7.19 -23.41
CA SER A 17 5.25 8.19 -22.63
C SER A 17 4.71 7.52 -21.37
N THR A 18 5.13 7.97 -20.20
CA THR A 18 4.66 7.38 -18.95
C THR A 18 3.17 7.68 -18.81
N ARG A 19 2.41 6.67 -18.37
CA ARG A 19 1.03 6.83 -17.94
C ARG A 19 1.03 6.87 -16.42
N THR A 20 0.31 7.83 -15.87
CA THR A 20 0.30 8.08 -14.44
C THR A 20 -1.13 7.98 -13.91
N ALA A 21 -1.28 7.39 -12.73
CA ALA A 21 -2.52 7.40 -11.95
C ALA A 21 -2.22 7.85 -10.52
N THR A 22 -3.19 8.50 -9.90
CA THR A 22 -3.12 8.90 -8.48
C THR A 22 -4.31 8.28 -7.77
N VAL A 23 -4.04 7.50 -6.73
CA VAL A 23 -5.06 6.96 -5.81
C VAL A 23 -4.94 7.71 -4.50
N ARG A 24 -6.05 8.31 -4.05
CA ARG A 24 -6.12 9.01 -2.75
C ARG A 24 -7.24 8.45 -1.90
N THR A 25 -6.92 8.01 -0.69
CA THR A 25 -7.87 7.42 0.26
C THR A 25 -7.65 7.99 1.65
N THR A 26 -8.72 8.08 2.44
CA THR A 26 -8.68 8.54 3.83
C THR A 26 -8.80 7.37 4.78
N HIS A 27 -8.02 7.37 5.86
CA HIS A 27 -7.97 6.31 6.86
C HIS A 27 -7.97 6.91 8.27
N ALA A 28 -8.56 6.19 9.24
CA ALA A 28 -8.52 6.63 10.63
C ALA A 28 -7.10 6.75 11.20
N ASP A 29 -6.14 6.05 10.60
CA ASP A 29 -4.71 6.11 10.94
C ASP A 29 -3.89 5.81 9.68
N ALA A 30 -3.74 6.84 8.87
CA ALA A 30 -2.99 6.76 7.62
C ALA A 30 -1.53 6.32 7.84
N GLY A 31 -0.93 6.70 8.97
CA GLY A 31 0.44 6.31 9.33
C GLY A 31 0.62 4.80 9.41
N LEU A 32 -0.25 4.14 10.17
CA LEU A 32 -0.16 2.69 10.36
C LEU A 32 -0.55 1.91 9.10
N VAL A 33 -1.56 2.38 8.35
CA VAL A 33 -1.94 1.75 7.06
C VAL A 33 -0.80 1.87 6.04
N ALA A 34 -0.15 3.02 5.92
CA ALA A 34 1.00 3.19 5.05
C ALA A 34 2.19 2.31 5.45
N ALA A 35 2.44 2.16 6.75
CA ALA A 35 3.48 1.24 7.24
C ALA A 35 3.18 -0.22 6.86
N ALA A 36 1.90 -0.62 6.87
CA ALA A 36 1.46 -1.95 6.43
C ALA A 36 1.54 -2.14 4.90
N LEU A 37 1.46 -1.06 4.12
CA LEU A 37 1.62 -1.07 2.66
C LEU A 37 3.07 -1.11 2.20
N ALA A 38 3.99 -0.50 2.96
CA ALA A 38 5.40 -0.35 2.62
C ALA A 38 6.11 -1.61 2.07
N PRO A 39 5.83 -2.84 2.53
CA PRO A 39 6.48 -4.05 2.00
C PRO A 39 6.20 -4.34 0.52
N ASP A 40 5.05 -3.88 -0.01
CA ASP A 40 4.62 -4.17 -1.39
C ASP A 40 4.88 -3.02 -2.36
N GLU A 41 5.45 -1.91 -1.86
CA GLU A 41 5.78 -0.76 -2.69
C GLU A 41 6.91 -1.10 -3.67
N THR A 42 6.82 -0.56 -4.88
CA THR A 42 7.78 -0.78 -5.96
C THR A 42 8.29 0.55 -6.48
N ASP A 43 9.36 0.56 -7.28
CA ASP A 43 9.87 1.78 -7.93
C ASP A 43 8.83 2.47 -8.84
N SER A 44 7.78 1.75 -9.24
CA SER A 44 6.67 2.31 -10.02
C SER A 44 5.62 3.03 -9.18
N MET A 45 5.78 3.05 -7.86
CA MET A 45 4.87 3.63 -6.89
C MET A 45 5.58 4.71 -6.06
N THR A 46 4.85 5.75 -5.71
CA THR A 46 5.31 6.76 -4.75
C THR A 46 4.16 7.08 -3.82
N THR A 47 4.28 6.61 -2.58
CA THR A 47 3.29 6.78 -1.53
C THR A 47 3.67 7.91 -0.59
N ARG A 48 2.71 8.82 -0.32
CA ARG A 48 2.84 9.98 0.56
C ARG A 48 1.64 10.03 1.50
N ILE A 49 1.87 10.54 2.71
CA ILE A 49 0.82 10.74 3.71
C ILE A 49 0.60 12.24 3.88
N ASP A 50 -0.66 12.67 3.85
CA ASP A 50 -1.10 14.03 4.15
C ASP A 50 -2.26 13.98 5.14
N GLY A 51 -1.96 14.18 6.43
CA GLY A 51 -2.95 14.04 7.50
C GLY A 51 -3.53 12.64 7.60
N ASP A 52 -4.83 12.51 7.34
CA ASP A 52 -5.57 11.24 7.31
C ASP A 52 -5.59 10.59 5.92
N ALA A 53 -4.99 11.22 4.91
CA ALA A 53 -4.97 10.75 3.54
C ALA A 53 -3.67 10.05 3.18
N ILE A 54 -3.78 8.92 2.48
CA ILE A 54 -2.70 8.28 1.75
C ILE A 54 -2.88 8.63 0.27
N GLU A 55 -1.83 9.13 -0.37
CA GLU A 55 -1.76 9.36 -1.80
C GLU A 55 -0.67 8.46 -2.39
N CYS A 56 -1.06 7.56 -3.30
CA CYS A 56 -0.13 6.76 -4.09
C CYS A 56 -0.16 7.22 -5.55
N VAL A 57 1.00 7.61 -6.07
CA VAL A 57 1.21 7.89 -7.50
C VAL A 57 1.83 6.66 -8.14
N VAL A 58 1.21 6.16 -9.21
CA VAL A 58 1.69 5.00 -9.97
C VAL A 58 2.09 5.45 -11.38
N GLU A 59 3.28 5.07 -11.81
CA GLU A 59 3.85 5.44 -13.11
C GLU A 59 4.24 4.21 -13.92
N ARG A 60 3.61 4.02 -15.10
CA ARG A 60 3.85 2.84 -15.95
C ARG A 60 3.88 3.17 -17.44
N PRO A 61 4.68 2.43 -18.24
CA PRO A 61 4.79 2.70 -19.67
C PRO A 61 3.56 2.29 -20.47
N THR A 62 2.68 1.43 -19.94
CA THR A 62 1.47 0.97 -20.64
C THR A 62 0.24 1.16 -19.77
N THR A 63 -0.91 1.42 -20.39
CA THR A 63 -2.20 1.49 -19.68
C THR A 63 -2.58 0.16 -19.03
N GLY A 64 -2.27 -0.97 -19.68
CA GLY A 64 -2.49 -2.30 -19.09
C GLY A 64 -1.65 -2.52 -17.82
N GLY A 65 -0.38 -2.11 -17.85
CA GLY A 65 0.50 -2.17 -16.67
C GLY A 65 0.05 -1.21 -15.56
N LEU A 66 -0.34 0.02 -15.92
CA LEU A 66 -0.89 0.99 -14.97
C LEU A 66 -2.13 0.43 -14.27
N ARG A 67 -3.10 -0.08 -15.05
CA ARG A 67 -4.33 -0.67 -14.51
C ARG A 67 -4.03 -1.82 -13.55
N SER A 68 -3.20 -2.78 -13.95
CA SER A 68 -2.89 -3.94 -13.10
C SER A 68 -2.34 -3.49 -11.76
N THR A 69 -1.43 -2.53 -11.76
CA THR A 69 -0.76 -2.07 -10.54
C THR A 69 -1.65 -1.22 -9.66
N VAL A 70 -2.56 -0.42 -10.25
CA VAL A 70 -3.60 0.26 -9.48
C VAL A 70 -4.58 -0.76 -8.86
N ASP A 71 -5.02 -1.75 -9.62
CA ASP A 71 -5.92 -2.81 -9.12
C ASP A 71 -5.28 -3.56 -7.93
N ASP A 72 -4.00 -3.96 -8.06
CA ASP A 72 -3.24 -4.62 -7.00
C ASP A 72 -3.07 -3.71 -5.77
N HIS A 73 -2.71 -2.43 -5.97
CA HIS A 73 -2.56 -1.46 -4.89
C HIS A 73 -3.85 -1.27 -4.09
N VAL A 74 -5.01 -1.19 -4.76
CA VAL A 74 -6.32 -1.06 -4.08
C VAL A 74 -6.66 -2.33 -3.28
N VAL A 75 -6.29 -3.51 -3.77
CA VAL A 75 -6.44 -4.76 -3.01
C VAL A 75 -5.54 -4.75 -1.78
N ASN A 76 -4.27 -4.39 -1.93
CA ASN A 76 -3.31 -4.29 -0.83
C ASN A 76 -3.77 -3.28 0.22
N LEU A 77 -4.31 -2.13 -0.19
CA LEU A 77 -4.86 -1.10 0.69
C LEU A 77 -6.03 -1.61 1.55
N ARG A 78 -6.94 -2.40 0.96
CA ARG A 78 -8.02 -3.05 1.72
C ARG A 78 -7.52 -4.11 2.69
N VAL A 79 -6.43 -4.79 2.37
CA VAL A 79 -5.80 -5.75 3.29
C VAL A 79 -5.14 -5.01 4.45
N ALA A 80 -4.34 -3.98 4.17
CA ALA A 80 -3.69 -3.14 5.16
C ALA A 80 -4.70 -2.53 6.15
N ASP A 81 -5.77 -1.92 5.66
CA ASP A 81 -6.82 -1.32 6.50
C ASP A 81 -7.45 -2.33 7.47
N ARG A 82 -7.80 -3.52 6.96
CA ARG A 82 -8.35 -4.63 7.76
C ARG A 82 -7.37 -5.25 8.76
N LEU A 83 -6.07 -5.23 8.45
CA LEU A 83 -5.02 -5.69 9.38
C LEU A 83 -4.90 -4.70 10.54
N VAL A 84 -4.92 -3.41 10.23
CA VAL A 84 -4.86 -2.33 11.22
C VAL A 84 -6.07 -2.35 12.16
N GLU A 85 -7.28 -2.51 11.64
CA GLU A 85 -8.49 -2.69 12.46
C GLU A 85 -8.35 -3.86 13.42
N ARG A 86 -7.96 -5.04 12.92
CA ARG A 86 -7.78 -6.25 13.75
C ARG A 86 -6.71 -6.09 14.81
N ALA A 87 -5.60 -5.41 14.49
CA ALA A 87 -4.54 -5.16 15.44
C ALA A 87 -5.04 -4.28 16.60
N ARG A 88 -5.86 -3.26 16.31
CA ARG A 88 -6.48 -2.43 17.36
C ARG A 88 -7.44 -3.22 18.23
N ASP A 89 -8.32 -4.01 17.63
CA ASP A 89 -9.27 -4.83 18.37
C ASP A 89 -8.55 -5.80 19.31
N HIS A 90 -7.46 -6.40 18.85
CA HIS A 90 -6.64 -7.30 19.66
C HIS A 90 -5.99 -6.59 20.84
N LEU A 91 -5.38 -5.41 20.61
CA LEU A 91 -4.78 -4.61 21.68
C LEU A 91 -5.82 -4.15 22.72
N ALA A 92 -7.02 -3.74 22.26
CA ALA A 92 -8.10 -3.35 23.16
C ALA A 92 -8.62 -4.51 24.02
N ALA A 93 -8.65 -5.73 23.47
CA ALA A 93 -9.03 -6.93 24.20
C ALA A 93 -7.98 -7.32 25.26
N ASP A 94 -6.69 -7.24 24.93
CA ASP A 94 -5.59 -7.56 25.85
C ASP A 94 -5.48 -6.56 27.02
N ASP A 95 -5.71 -5.27 26.75
CA ASP A 95 -5.80 -4.23 27.79
C ASP A 95 -6.97 -4.44 28.76
N GLY A 96 -8.03 -5.14 28.31
CA GLY A 96 -9.15 -5.58 29.13
C GLY A 96 -8.86 -6.84 29.96
N GLY A 97 -7.93 -7.68 29.52
CA GLY A 97 -7.54 -8.93 30.19
C GLY A 97 -6.51 -8.79 31.31
N ARG A 98 -5.67 -7.74 31.28
CA ARG A 98 -4.59 -7.54 32.28
C ARG A 98 -5.05 -6.99 33.65
N ARG A 99 -6.36 -6.75 33.85
CA ARG A 99 -6.91 -6.33 35.15
C ARG A 99 -7.60 -7.48 35.88
N SER A 100 -6.88 -8.53 36.28
CA SER A 100 -7.32 -9.38 37.40
C SER A 100 -6.21 -10.20 38.06
N ASP A 101 -4.96 -9.73 38.03
CA ASP A 101 -3.84 -10.43 38.70
C ASP A 101 -3.48 -9.78 40.04
N THR A 102 -4.36 -8.93 40.58
CA THR A 102 -4.25 -8.47 41.97
C THR A 102 -4.85 -9.52 42.91
N ASN A 103 -4.33 -10.75 42.87
CA ASN A 103 -4.37 -11.60 44.06
C ASN A 103 -3.31 -11.04 45.01
N GLY A 104 -3.70 -9.95 45.68
CA GLY A 104 -3.00 -9.46 46.85
C GLY A 104 -2.91 -10.56 47.88
N ASP A 105 -1.77 -10.59 48.55
CA ASP A 105 -1.55 -11.25 49.82
C ASP A 105 -2.83 -11.37 50.64
N THR A 106 -3.15 -12.59 51.03
CA THR A 106 -3.69 -12.76 52.37
C THR A 106 -2.80 -13.77 53.07
N ASP A 107 -1.83 -13.21 53.80
CA ASP A 107 -1.23 -13.84 54.97
C ASP A 107 -2.29 -14.62 55.73
N THR A 108 -2.10 -15.92 55.94
CA THR A 108 -2.73 -16.61 57.06
C THR A 108 -1.67 -17.45 57.76
N ASN A 109 -0.95 -16.77 58.64
CA ASN A 109 -0.29 -17.40 59.78
C ASN A 109 -1.36 -17.70 60.85
N THR A 110 -1.59 -18.97 61.17
CA THR A 110 -1.81 -19.52 62.53
C THR A 110 -1.76 -21.04 62.47
#